data_AF-A0A1M5V1J3-F1
#
_entry.id   AF-A0A1M5V1J3-F1
#
_cell.length_a   1.000
_cell.length_b   1.000
_cell.length_c   1.000
_cell.angle_alpha   90.00
_cell.angle_beta   90.00
_cell.angle_gamma   90.00
#
_symmetry.space_group_name_H-M   'P 1'
#
loop_
_entity.id
_entity.type
_entity.pdbx_description
1 polymer ?
#
loop_
_entity_poly.entity_id
_entity_poly.type
_entity_poly.pdbx_seq_one_letter_code
_entity_poly.pdbx_strand_id
1 'polypeptide(L)'
;MLYRNQDYILQLRNFISQRDFINKVANNPEIEMLTTLHDLLIFTRRELENYFNVKEARLIIDACRCMTYVDYSEPKYSLINCILNAIKYRGIDKKYKINTDKFIKKLNRLTQFQAYLVILMVYRYCNSNDDVKKAFNITNQYYKF
;
A
#
# COMPACT_ATOMS: atom_id res chain seq x y z
N MET A 1 -37.11 28.42 37.38
CA MET A 1 -35.69 28.07 37.15
C MET A 1 -35.49 26.53 37.15
N LEU A 2 -36.18 25.78 36.28
CA LEU A 2 -36.08 24.29 36.24
C LEU A 2 -35.68 23.71 34.87
N TYR A 3 -35.70 24.52 33.80
CA TYR A 3 -35.43 24.06 32.43
C TYR A 3 -33.93 23.81 32.12
N ARG A 4 -32.99 24.42 32.84
CA ARG A 4 -31.54 24.24 32.58
C ARG A 4 -30.99 22.86 32.95
N ASN A 5 -31.64 22.13 33.85
CA ASN A 5 -31.14 20.84 34.34
C ASN A 5 -31.45 19.66 33.40
N GLN A 6 -32.54 19.71 32.65
CA GLN A 6 -32.91 18.62 31.73
C GLN A 6 -32.01 18.58 30.49
N ASP A 7 -31.66 19.74 29.93
CA ASP A 7 -30.76 19.84 28.78
C ASP A 7 -29.35 19.33 29.11
N TYR A 8 -28.85 19.65 30.31
CA TYR A 8 -27.54 19.19 30.78
C TYR A 8 -27.49 17.67 30.98
N ILE A 9 -28.56 17.08 31.54
CA ILE A 9 -28.68 15.63 31.69
C ILE A 9 -28.76 14.93 30.32
N LEU A 10 -29.45 15.52 29.35
CA LEU A 10 -29.54 14.98 27.99
C LEU A 10 -28.18 15.01 27.28
N GLN A 11 -27.44 16.12 27.42
CA GLN A 11 -26.08 16.25 26.88
C GLN A 11 -25.11 15.24 27.50
N LEU A 12 -25.17 15.05 28.83
CA LEU A 12 -24.35 14.06 29.52
C LEU A 12 -24.68 12.62 29.08
N ARG A 13 -25.97 12.28 28.90
CA ARG A 13 -26.37 10.96 28.39
C ARG A 13 -25.88 10.72 26.96
N ASN A 14 -25.95 11.73 26.10
CA ASN A 14 -25.43 11.63 24.74
C ASN A 14 -23.91 11.44 24.72
N PHE A 15 -23.19 12.14 25.60
CA PHE A 15 -21.74 12.02 25.72
C PHE A 15 -21.31 10.64 26.24
N ILE A 16 -22.01 10.10 27.24
CA ILE A 16 -21.76 8.76 27.78
C ILE A 16 -22.06 7.68 26.71
N SER A 17 -23.19 7.79 26.01
CA SER A 17 -23.55 6.87 24.91
C SER A 17 -22.52 6.88 23.77
N GLN A 18 -22.02 8.04 23.39
CA GLN A 18 -20.93 8.15 22.40
C GLN A 18 -19.64 7.53 22.90
N ARG A 19 -19.28 7.74 24.18
CA ARG A 19 -18.09 7.16 24.78
C ARG A 19 -18.19 5.63 24.88
N ASP A 20 -19.35 5.11 25.23
CA ASP A 20 -19.59 3.66 25.29
C ASP A 20 -19.58 3.02 23.90
N PHE A 21 -20.10 3.71 22.88
CA PHE A 21 -19.97 3.29 21.48
C PHE A 21 -18.50 3.29 21.04
N ILE A 22 -17.75 4.36 21.33
CA ILE A 22 -16.31 4.45 21.01
C ILE A 22 -15.54 3.34 21.73
N ASN A 23 -15.81 3.09 23.01
CA ASN A 23 -15.17 2.02 23.78
C ASN A 23 -15.53 0.63 23.24
N LYS A 24 -16.77 0.42 22.80
CA LYS A 24 -17.23 -0.84 22.21
C LYS A 24 -16.63 -1.09 20.82
N VAL A 25 -16.39 -0.04 20.05
CA VAL A 25 -15.68 -0.06 18.77
C VAL A 25 -14.17 -0.25 18.99
N ALA A 26 -13.59 0.43 19.97
CA ALA A 26 -12.16 0.36 20.30
C ALA A 26 -11.75 -1.00 20.90
N ASN A 27 -12.67 -1.68 21.60
CA ASN A 27 -12.45 -3.01 22.15
C ASN A 27 -12.98 -4.14 21.25
N ASN A 28 -13.30 -3.85 19.98
CA ASN A 28 -13.65 -4.89 19.02
C ASN A 28 -12.35 -5.41 18.37
N PRO A 29 -11.97 -6.69 18.58
CA PRO A 29 -10.73 -7.24 18.06
C PRO A 29 -10.63 -7.19 16.54
N GLU A 30 -11.75 -7.25 15.82
CA GLU A 30 -11.76 -7.14 14.35
C GLU A 30 -11.37 -5.73 13.91
N ILE A 31 -11.82 -4.71 14.63
CA ILE A 31 -11.51 -3.30 14.35
C ILE A 31 -10.05 -3.02 14.69
N GLU A 32 -9.56 -3.54 15.81
CA GLU A 32 -8.14 -3.44 16.20
C GLU A 32 -7.22 -4.10 15.16
N MET A 33 -7.58 -5.29 14.67
CA MET A 33 -6.85 -5.97 13.59
C MET A 33 -6.84 -5.15 12.29
N LEU A 34 -7.99 -4.58 11.91
CA LEU A 34 -8.10 -3.75 10.71
C LEU A 34 -7.27 -2.47 10.82
N THR A 35 -7.32 -1.79 11.97
CA THR A 35 -6.51 -0.59 12.23
C THR A 35 -5.02 -0.92 12.20
N THR A 36 -4.61 -2.01 12.86
CA THR A 36 -3.22 -2.46 12.86
C THR A 36 -2.73 -2.79 11.45
N LEU A 37 -3.55 -3.50 10.65
CA LEU A 37 -3.22 -3.80 9.26
C LEU A 37 -3.12 -2.53 8.41
N HIS A 38 -4.04 -1.59 8.60
CA HIS A 38 -4.04 -0.31 7.91
C HIS A 38 -2.76 0.49 8.21
N ASP A 39 -2.37 0.56 9.49
CA ASP A 39 -1.15 1.25 9.91
C ASP A 39 0.09 0.57 9.33
N LEU A 40 0.15 -0.76 9.37
CA LEU A 40 1.23 -1.53 8.76
C LEU A 40 1.36 -1.25 7.26
N LEU A 41 0.23 -1.15 6.54
CA LEU A 41 0.22 -0.76 5.12
C LEU A 41 0.77 0.65 4.91
N ILE A 42 0.40 1.62 5.75
CA ILE A 42 0.91 2.99 5.69
C ILE A 42 2.41 3.03 5.96
N PHE A 43 2.87 2.39 7.02
CA PHE A 43 4.29 2.36 7.39
C PHE A 43 5.13 1.71 6.29
N THR A 44 4.73 0.54 5.82
CA THR A 44 5.44 -0.16 4.74
C THR A 44 5.42 0.64 3.43
N ARG A 45 4.34 1.38 3.15
CA ARG A 45 4.29 2.27 1.98
C ARG A 45 5.30 3.42 2.07
N ARG A 46 5.57 3.92 3.28
CA ARG A 46 6.61 4.93 3.54
C ARG A 46 8.01 4.33 3.42
N GLU A 47 8.24 3.10 3.88
CA GLU A 47 9.52 2.40 3.67
C GLU A 47 9.87 2.24 2.18
N LEU A 48 8.85 2.11 1.33
CA LEU A 48 9.01 2.02 -0.11
C LEU A 48 9.07 3.38 -0.83
N GLU A 49 9.09 4.51 -0.09
CA GLU A 49 9.22 5.84 -0.70
C GLU A 49 10.53 5.94 -1.49
N ASN A 50 10.44 6.36 -2.75
CA ASN A 50 11.57 6.43 -3.69
C ASN A 50 12.36 5.13 -3.84
N TYR A 51 11.84 4.01 -3.32
CA TYR A 51 12.49 2.73 -3.44
C TYR A 51 12.60 2.37 -4.90
N PHE A 52 11.56 2.60 -5.71
CA PHE A 52 11.60 2.45 -7.16
C PHE A 52 11.72 3.80 -7.86
N ASN A 53 12.52 3.85 -8.93
CA ASN A 53 12.45 4.98 -9.85
C ASN A 53 11.28 4.79 -10.85
N VAL A 54 10.96 5.84 -11.62
CA VAL A 54 9.82 5.83 -12.56
C VAL A 54 9.93 4.72 -13.62
N LYS A 55 11.14 4.41 -14.10
CA LYS A 55 11.34 3.35 -15.09
C LYS A 55 11.07 1.98 -14.49
N GLU A 56 11.59 1.75 -13.28
CA GLU A 56 11.38 0.51 -12.53
C GLU A 56 9.90 0.30 -12.22
N ALA A 57 9.22 1.33 -11.72
CA ALA A 57 7.78 1.29 -11.45
C ALA A 57 6.97 0.97 -12.72
N ARG A 58 7.28 1.60 -13.86
CA ARG A 58 6.63 1.29 -15.14
C ARG A 58 6.89 -0.14 -15.60
N LEU A 59 8.09 -0.66 -15.41
CA LEU A 59 8.41 -2.06 -15.72
C LEU A 59 7.58 -3.00 -14.86
N ILE A 60 7.50 -2.76 -13.54
CA ILE A 60 6.69 -3.58 -12.61
C ILE A 60 5.21 -3.57 -13.03
N ILE A 61 4.66 -2.39 -13.32
CA ILE A 61 3.28 -2.27 -13.80
C ILE A 61 3.08 -3.07 -15.08
N ASP A 62 3.93 -2.89 -16.10
CA ASP A 62 3.77 -3.58 -17.39
C ASP A 62 3.94 -5.11 -17.26
N ALA A 63 4.83 -5.54 -16.35
CA ALA A 63 4.99 -6.94 -15.99
C ALA A 63 3.72 -7.52 -15.37
N CYS A 64 3.19 -6.84 -14.34
CA CYS A 64 2.20 -7.40 -13.41
C CYS A 64 0.75 -6.96 -13.69
N ARG A 65 0.50 -6.10 -14.69
CA ARG A 65 -0.85 -5.59 -15.01
C ARG A 65 -1.88 -6.69 -15.27
N CYS A 66 -1.45 -7.81 -15.84
CA CYS A 66 -2.30 -8.97 -16.13
C CYS A 66 -2.15 -10.08 -15.09
N MET A 67 -1.58 -9.79 -13.92
CA MET A 67 -1.43 -10.78 -12.85
C MET A 67 -2.82 -11.12 -12.30
N THR A 68 -3.34 -12.27 -12.71
CA THR A 68 -4.66 -12.79 -12.30
C THR A 68 -4.59 -13.60 -11.02
N TYR A 69 -3.41 -14.13 -10.69
CA TYR A 69 -3.18 -14.94 -9.50
C TYR A 69 -1.96 -14.41 -8.72
N VAL A 70 -2.19 -14.08 -7.45
CA VAL A 70 -1.13 -13.80 -6.49
C VAL A 70 -1.19 -14.92 -5.48
N ASP A 71 -0.14 -15.73 -5.42
CA ASP A 71 0.02 -16.60 -4.27
C ASP A 71 0.32 -15.72 -3.06
N TYR A 72 -0.69 -15.52 -2.21
CA TYR A 72 -0.58 -14.70 -1.02
C TYR A 72 0.39 -15.29 0.02
N SER A 73 0.73 -16.57 -0.08
CA SER A 73 1.72 -17.21 0.79
C SER A 73 3.16 -16.85 0.39
N GLU A 74 3.40 -16.61 -0.91
CA GLU A 74 4.72 -16.23 -1.44
C GLU A 74 4.65 -15.03 -2.41
N PRO A 75 4.25 -13.83 -1.93
CA PRO A 75 4.08 -12.65 -2.77
C PRO A 75 5.38 -12.19 -3.44
N LYS A 76 6.53 -12.33 -2.78
CA LYS A 76 7.83 -11.99 -3.37
C LYS A 76 8.19 -12.91 -4.53
N TYR A 77 7.99 -14.21 -4.36
CA TYR A 77 8.23 -15.18 -5.42
C TYR A 77 7.34 -14.89 -6.63
N SER A 78 6.03 -14.70 -6.39
CA SER A 78 5.04 -14.35 -7.40
C SER A 78 5.42 -13.07 -8.18
N LEU A 79 5.80 -12.00 -7.47
CA LEU A 79 6.24 -10.74 -8.07
C LEU A 79 7.47 -10.93 -8.97
N ILE A 80 8.50 -11.59 -8.44
CA ILE A 80 9.78 -11.78 -9.16
C ILE A 80 9.56 -12.65 -10.39
N ASN A 81 8.81 -13.76 -10.28
CA ASN A 81 8.51 -14.62 -11.41
C ASN A 81 7.71 -13.91 -12.51
N CYS A 82 6.73 -13.09 -12.11
CA CYS A 82 5.96 -12.31 -13.08
C CYS A 82 6.88 -11.37 -13.89
N ILE A 83 7.80 -10.69 -13.20
CA ILE A 83 8.79 -9.81 -13.81
C ILE A 83 9.77 -10.58 -14.70
N LEU A 84 10.33 -11.69 -14.21
CA LEU A 84 11.26 -12.52 -14.99
C LEU A 84 10.61 -13.08 -16.25
N ASN A 85 9.37 -13.55 -16.16
CA ASN A 85 8.61 -14.01 -17.32
C ASN A 85 8.40 -12.87 -18.33
N ALA A 86 8.03 -11.68 -17.84
CA ALA A 86 7.85 -10.53 -18.71
C ALA A 86 9.17 -10.09 -19.39
N ILE A 87 10.30 -10.15 -18.68
CA ILE A 87 11.62 -9.89 -19.26
C ILE A 87 11.95 -10.94 -20.32
N LYS A 88 11.80 -12.23 -20.00
CA LYS A 88 12.14 -13.34 -20.89
C LYS A 88 11.33 -13.33 -22.19
N TYR A 89 10.02 -13.12 -22.10
CA TYR A 89 9.11 -13.26 -23.26
C TYR A 89 8.78 -11.94 -23.95
N ARG A 90 8.84 -10.79 -23.25
CA ARG A 90 8.48 -9.48 -23.80
C ARG A 90 9.64 -8.48 -23.86
N GLY A 91 10.80 -8.78 -23.26
CA GLY A 91 11.96 -7.90 -23.29
C GLY A 91 11.72 -6.52 -22.65
N ILE A 92 10.87 -6.46 -21.61
CA ILE A 92 10.47 -5.19 -20.99
C ILE A 92 11.63 -4.46 -20.31
N ASP A 93 12.67 -5.17 -19.90
CA ASP A 93 13.93 -4.60 -19.41
C ASP A 93 14.59 -3.70 -20.46
N LYS A 94 14.60 -4.13 -21.72
CA LYS A 94 15.12 -3.34 -22.86
C LYS A 94 14.27 -2.10 -23.10
N LYS A 95 12.93 -2.25 -23.07
CA LYS A 95 11.97 -1.14 -23.23
C LYS A 95 12.22 -0.02 -22.22
N TYR A 96 12.49 -0.37 -20.97
CA TYR A 96 12.72 0.60 -19.89
C TYR A 96 14.20 0.90 -19.61
N LYS A 97 15.14 0.28 -20.35
CA LYS A 97 16.59 0.39 -20.19
C LYS A 97 17.04 0.10 -18.75
N ILE A 98 16.56 -1.01 -18.19
CA ILE A 98 16.87 -1.46 -16.83
C ILE A 98 17.90 -2.59 -16.86
N ASN A 99 18.89 -2.52 -15.98
CA ASN A 99 19.82 -3.63 -15.75
C ASN A 99 19.11 -4.72 -14.93
N THR A 100 18.80 -5.85 -15.58
CA THR A 100 18.04 -6.95 -15.00
C THR A 100 18.67 -7.48 -13.71
N ASP A 101 19.97 -7.76 -13.67
CA ASP A 101 20.62 -8.33 -12.49
C ASP A 101 20.55 -7.41 -11.27
N LYS A 102 20.81 -6.11 -11.47
CA LYS A 102 20.70 -5.10 -10.41
C LYS A 102 19.25 -4.98 -9.92
N PHE A 103 18.30 -5.03 -10.84
CA PHE A 103 16.89 -4.90 -10.52
C PHE A 103 16.34 -6.11 -9.78
N ILE A 104 16.68 -7.33 -10.20
CA ILE A 104 16.29 -8.56 -9.50
C ILE A 104 16.95 -8.64 -8.11
N LYS A 105 18.22 -8.25 -7.97
CA LYS A 105 18.88 -8.16 -6.65
C LYS A 105 18.16 -7.17 -5.73
N LYS A 106 17.67 -6.06 -6.27
CA LYS A 106 16.87 -5.08 -5.53
C LYS A 106 15.54 -5.69 -5.07
N LEU A 107 14.78 -6.32 -5.96
CA LEU A 107 13.52 -6.99 -5.60
C LEU A 107 13.70 -8.08 -4.54
N ASN A 108 14.81 -8.82 -4.57
CA ASN A 108 15.10 -9.85 -3.57
C ASN A 108 15.31 -9.29 -2.15
N ARG A 109 15.67 -8.00 -2.01
CA ARG A 109 15.82 -7.31 -0.71
C ARG A 109 14.48 -6.94 -0.08
N LEU A 110 13.38 -7.03 -0.81
CA LEU A 110 12.05 -6.81 -0.25
C LEU A 110 11.72 -7.93 0.75
N THR A 111 11.02 -7.57 1.82
CA THR A 111 10.30 -8.54 2.65
C THR A 111 9.10 -9.09 1.88
N GLN A 112 8.51 -10.19 2.36
CA GLN A 112 7.26 -10.72 1.76
C GLN A 112 6.15 -9.66 1.79
N PHE A 113 6.00 -8.96 2.90
CA PHE A 113 4.97 -7.93 3.04
C PHE A 113 5.21 -6.71 2.13
N GLN A 114 6.46 -6.27 1.98
CA GLN A 114 6.81 -5.21 1.03
C GLN A 114 6.52 -5.63 -0.42
N ALA A 115 6.85 -6.86 -0.81
CA ALA A 115 6.53 -7.37 -2.14
C ALA A 115 5.01 -7.47 -2.39
N TYR A 116 4.26 -7.91 -1.39
CA TYR A 116 2.79 -7.87 -1.42
C TYR A 116 2.27 -6.45 -1.63
N LEU A 117 2.82 -5.47 -0.92
CA LEU A 117 2.43 -4.07 -1.08
C LEU A 117 2.77 -3.52 -2.48
N VAL A 118 3.89 -3.93 -3.08
CA VAL A 118 4.21 -3.57 -4.48
C VAL A 118 3.15 -4.09 -5.45
N ILE A 119 2.70 -5.33 -5.26
CA ILE A 119 1.60 -5.90 -6.06
C ILE A 119 0.31 -5.07 -5.86
N LEU A 120 -0.04 -4.71 -4.62
CA LEU A 120 -1.18 -3.83 -4.36
C LEU A 120 -1.03 -2.45 -5.01
N MET A 121 0.17 -1.87 -5.07
CA MET A 121 0.42 -0.62 -5.77
C MET A 121 0.13 -0.74 -7.27
N VAL A 122 0.46 -1.88 -7.91
CA VAL A 122 0.10 -2.17 -9.30
C VAL A 122 -1.42 -2.26 -9.46
N TYR A 123 -2.11 -3.02 -8.61
CA TYR A 123 -3.57 -3.12 -8.66
C TYR A 123 -4.25 -1.76 -8.51
N ARG A 124 -3.78 -0.94 -7.56
CA ARG A 124 -4.29 0.42 -7.37
C ARG A 124 -4.09 1.27 -8.63
N TYR A 125 -2.88 1.25 -9.21
CA TYR A 125 -2.60 1.97 -10.45
C TYR A 125 -3.50 1.54 -11.61
N CYS A 126 -3.81 0.23 -11.71
CA CYS A 126 -4.64 -0.28 -12.80
C CYS A 126 -6.13 0.07 -12.64
N ASN A 127 -6.58 0.35 -11.42
CA ASN A 127 -7.97 0.67 -11.07
C ASN A 127 -8.19 2.14 -10.69
N SER A 128 -7.15 2.97 -10.73
CA SER A 128 -7.23 4.40 -10.45
C SER A 128 -6.70 5.22 -11.61
N ASN A 129 -7.05 6.51 -11.64
CA ASN A 129 -6.46 7.49 -12.57
C ASN A 129 -5.15 8.08 -12.01
N ASP A 130 -4.49 7.40 -11.06
CA ASP A 130 -3.26 7.90 -10.47
C ASP A 130 -2.10 7.84 -11.46
N ASP A 131 -1.19 8.82 -11.38
CA ASP A 131 0.08 8.73 -12.08
C ASP A 131 1.01 7.69 -11.42
N VAL A 132 2.03 7.26 -12.16
CA VAL A 132 3.00 6.25 -11.70
C VAL A 132 3.73 6.70 -10.43
N LYS A 133 4.04 8.01 -10.29
CA LYS A 133 4.78 8.53 -9.14
C LYS A 133 3.92 8.44 -7.89
N LYS A 134 2.66 8.84 -7.97
CA LYS A 134 1.70 8.74 -6.87
C LYS A 134 1.42 7.29 -6.49
N ALA A 135 1.27 6.39 -7.46
CA ALA A 135 1.03 4.97 -7.19
C ALA A 135 2.19 4.33 -6.39
N PHE A 136 3.44 4.60 -6.83
CA PHE A 136 4.67 4.02 -6.27
C PHE A 136 5.37 4.87 -5.22
N ASN A 137 4.72 5.92 -4.71
CA ASN A 137 5.28 6.83 -3.69
C ASN A 137 6.66 7.40 -4.08
N ILE A 138 6.76 7.90 -5.31
CA ILE A 138 7.98 8.51 -5.87
C ILE A 138 7.84 10.02 -5.74
N THR A 139 8.65 10.63 -4.88
CA THR A 139 8.70 12.08 -4.73
C THR A 139 9.72 12.67 -5.69
N ASN A 140 9.41 13.85 -6.25
CA ASN A 140 10.39 14.62 -7.01
C ASN A 140 11.46 15.12 -6.03
N GLN A 141 12.73 14.72 -6.19
CA GLN A 141 13.86 15.20 -5.38
C GLN A 141 14.22 16.68 -5.61
N TYR A 142 13.25 17.56 -5.84
CA TYR A 142 13.49 18.99 -5.93
C TYR A 142 13.18 19.64 -4.57
N TYR A 143 14.12 20.48 -4.13
CA TYR A 143 14.24 21.17 -2.84
C TYR A 143 14.96 20.40 -1.72
N LYS A 144 16.29 20.30 -1.85
CA LYS A 144 17.15 20.63 -0.70
C LYS A 144 17.39 22.13 -0.76
N PHE A 145 16.79 22.89 0.17
CA PHE A 145 17.23 24.25 0.48
C PHE A 145 18.55 24.19 1.25
#